data_AF-A0ABD3WLC9-F1
#
_entry.id   AF-A0ABD3WLC9-F1
#
_cell.length_a   1.000
_cell.length_b   1.000
_cell.length_c   1.000
_cell.angle_alpha   90.00
_cell.angle_beta   90.00
_cell.angle_gamma   90.00
#
_symmetry.space_group_name_H-M   'P 1'
#
loop_
_entity.id
_entity.type
_entity.pdbx_description
1 polymer ?
#
loop_
_entity_poly.entity_id
_entity_poly.type
_entity_poly.pdbx_seq_one_letter_code
_entity_poly.pdbx_strand_id
1 'polypeptide(L)'
;MFSFLCSSFVLLITDVYLQTIPESKANDCPRFDYEYKLLERLLRIEFAQRESDATIEQLHEKLKNLQTDAIQRDEIQRLIDNKTKDAIQKDEIQRLTDNKTKGFGSTYVRWGRTICPGNGSELVYKGFAGGSFVSHSGSAADFLCMTEEPIWGKSVGGSNPTGYVYGAEYELYTGSNPFSTVSIEDDVPCCVCKTLRTSTLMIPGRTECYPGWTMEYTGYLMSGYYGHSGATNYVCVDANPEARHESSASLDGHLLYVVQAVCGSLPCPPYVEGRVLTCVICSK
;
A
#
# COMPACT_ATOMS: atom_id res chain seq x y z
N MET A 1 23.24 60.24 15.66
CA MET A 1 23.39 61.70 15.47
C MET A 1 23.97 62.24 16.77
N PHE A 2 25.13 62.92 16.69
CA PHE A 2 26.11 63.23 17.75
C PHE A 2 27.26 62.22 17.93
N SER A 3 28.49 62.77 17.89
CA SER A 3 29.81 62.15 18.04
C SER A 3 30.54 61.60 16.80
N PHE A 4 30.61 62.40 15.71
CA PHE A 4 31.54 62.16 14.60
C PHE A 4 32.47 63.35 14.27
N LEU A 5 32.57 64.36 15.15
CA LEU A 5 33.30 65.61 14.85
C LEU A 5 34.65 65.81 15.58
N CYS A 6 35.22 64.78 16.22
CA CYS A 6 36.52 64.93 16.89
C CYS A 6 37.72 64.28 16.17
N SER A 7 37.49 63.42 15.16
CA SER A 7 38.59 62.65 14.54
C SER A 7 39.23 63.27 13.30
N SER A 8 38.59 64.27 12.67
CA SER A 8 39.11 64.87 11.42
C SER A 8 40.00 66.10 11.64
N PHE A 9 40.07 66.62 12.88
CA PHE A 9 40.86 67.83 13.19
C PHE A 9 42.32 67.53 13.55
N VAL A 10 42.64 66.28 13.91
CA VAL A 10 44.00 65.86 14.33
C VAL A 10 44.87 65.43 13.14
N LEU A 11 44.27 64.91 12.07
CA LEU A 11 45.01 64.50 10.85
C LEU A 11 45.51 65.67 9.99
N LEU A 12 44.93 66.88 10.13
CA LEU A 12 45.36 68.06 9.34
C LEU A 12 46.50 68.86 9.99
N ILE A 13 46.86 68.58 11.25
CA ILE A 13 47.93 69.30 11.96
C ILE A 13 49.31 68.67 11.71
N THR A 14 49.38 67.40 11.29
CA THR A 14 50.65 66.71 11.04
C THR A 14 51.24 66.93 9.65
N ASP A 15 50.44 67.25 8.63
CA ASP A 15 50.95 67.47 7.26
C ASP A 15 51.43 68.92 7.00
N VAL A 16 51.05 69.90 7.83
CA VAL A 16 51.43 71.31 7.61
C VAL A 16 52.71 71.72 8.35
N TYR A 17 53.13 70.99 9.40
CA TYR A 17 54.23 71.44 10.27
C TYR A 17 55.61 70.81 9.99
N LEU A 18 55.73 69.90 9.02
CA LEU A 18 56.96 69.12 8.81
C LEU A 18 57.85 69.56 7.63
N GLN A 19 57.62 70.72 7.01
CA GLN A 19 58.38 71.11 5.80
C GLN A 19 59.16 72.43 5.79
N THR A 20 59.35 73.13 6.90
CA THR A 20 60.32 74.25 6.95
C THR A 20 60.92 74.49 8.34
N ILE A 21 61.96 73.74 8.74
CA ILE A 21 62.97 74.25 9.68
C ILE A 21 64.36 73.82 9.18
N PRO A 22 65.29 74.75 8.89
CA PRO A 22 66.63 74.43 8.39
C PRO A 22 67.49 73.75 9.47
N GLU A 23 68.34 72.82 9.05
CA GLU A 23 69.37 72.16 9.86
C GLU A 23 70.37 73.19 10.44
N SER A 24 70.06 73.78 11.60
CA SER A 24 71.10 74.21 12.52
C SER A 24 70.56 74.35 13.94
N LYS A 25 71.16 73.55 14.84
CA LYS A 25 71.03 73.56 16.32
C LYS A 25 69.76 72.94 16.92
N ALA A 26 69.69 71.62 16.86
CA ALA A 26 68.84 70.81 17.75
C ALA A 26 69.73 69.94 18.65
N ASN A 27 70.33 70.54 19.69
CA ASN A 27 70.96 69.84 20.82
C ASN A 27 70.79 70.74 22.04
N ASP A 28 69.61 70.68 22.66
CA ASP A 28 69.29 70.98 24.08
C ASP A 28 67.82 71.42 24.24
N CYS A 29 66.91 70.47 24.42
CA CYS A 29 65.63 70.70 25.09
C CYS A 29 65.02 69.39 25.67
N PRO A 30 65.07 69.14 26.99
CA PRO A 30 64.55 67.90 27.61
C PRO A 30 63.03 67.88 27.79
N ARG A 31 62.32 68.99 27.54
CA ARG A 31 60.88 69.13 27.81
C ARG A 31 59.99 68.58 26.69
N PHE A 32 60.49 68.57 25.44
CA PHE A 32 59.77 68.04 24.27
C PHE A 32 59.85 66.50 24.13
N ASP A 33 60.91 65.86 24.62
CA ASP A 33 61.08 64.40 24.56
C ASP A 33 60.08 63.65 25.47
N TYR A 34 59.65 64.27 26.58
CA TYR A 34 58.70 63.68 27.52
C TYR A 34 57.26 63.73 27.00
N GLU A 35 56.85 64.85 26.40
CA GLU A 35 55.52 64.99 25.79
C GLU A 35 55.37 64.09 24.56
N TYR A 36 56.41 63.92 23.75
CA TYR A 36 56.40 63.00 22.60
C TYR A 36 56.29 61.53 23.04
N LYS A 37 57.06 61.10 24.05
CA LYS A 37 56.96 59.75 24.65
C LYS A 37 55.60 59.48 25.30
N LEU A 38 54.97 60.52 25.86
CA LEU A 38 53.63 60.42 26.42
C LEU A 38 52.58 60.26 25.31
N LEU A 39 52.72 61.01 24.21
CA LEU A 39 51.85 60.92 23.04
C LEU A 39 51.92 59.52 22.39
N GLU A 40 53.11 58.97 22.21
CA GLU A 40 53.27 57.60 21.68
C GLU A 40 52.60 56.54 22.57
N ARG A 41 52.69 56.68 23.90
CA ARG A 41 52.02 55.76 24.83
C ARG A 41 50.49 55.88 24.74
N LEU A 42 49.96 57.09 24.64
CA LEU A 42 48.52 57.31 24.46
C LEU A 42 48.01 56.73 23.13
N LEU A 43 48.75 56.94 22.04
CA LEU A 43 48.44 56.35 20.72
C LEU A 43 48.41 54.81 20.76
N ARG A 44 49.34 54.17 21.48
CA ARG A 44 49.35 52.70 21.64
C ARG A 44 48.15 52.19 22.44
N ILE A 45 47.72 52.93 23.47
CA ILE A 45 46.54 52.59 24.27
C ILE A 45 45.28 52.73 23.43
N GLU A 46 45.12 53.82 22.67
CA GLU A 46 43.96 54.00 21.78
C GLU A 46 43.91 52.94 20.68
N PHE A 47 45.06 52.56 20.11
CA PHE A 47 45.13 51.49 19.12
C PHE A 47 44.71 50.14 19.71
N ALA A 48 45.25 49.77 20.87
CA ALA A 48 44.87 48.55 21.59
C ALA A 48 43.38 48.56 21.99
N GLN A 49 42.83 49.73 22.33
CA GLN A 49 41.42 49.89 22.68
C GLN A 49 40.51 49.71 21.45
N ARG A 50 40.88 50.26 20.28
CA ARG A 50 40.17 50.01 19.02
C ARG A 50 40.19 48.54 18.61
N GLU A 51 41.31 47.85 18.80
CA GLU A 51 41.45 46.43 18.49
C GLU A 51 40.58 45.57 19.43
N SER A 52 40.51 45.94 20.71
CA SER A 52 39.59 45.34 21.68
C SER A 52 38.13 45.57 21.30
N ASP A 53 37.75 46.81 20.94
CA ASP A 53 36.37 47.16 20.56
C ASP A 53 35.93 46.39 19.30
N ALA A 54 36.80 46.27 18.30
CA ALA A 54 36.53 45.46 17.10
C ALA A 54 36.33 43.97 17.43
N THR A 55 37.10 43.43 18.38
CA THR A 55 36.97 42.04 18.84
C THR A 55 35.65 41.82 19.58
N ILE A 56 35.21 42.80 20.39
CA ILE A 56 33.93 42.76 21.10
C ILE A 56 32.75 42.78 20.13
N GLU A 57 32.80 43.61 19.08
CA GLU A 57 31.76 43.64 18.05
C GLU A 57 31.64 42.29 17.32
N GLN A 58 32.77 41.67 16.94
CA GLN A 58 32.79 40.33 16.33
C GLN A 58 32.21 39.26 17.26
N LEU A 59 32.49 39.33 18.57
CA LEU A 59 31.93 38.41 19.55
C LEU A 59 30.42 38.59 19.71
N HIS A 60 29.93 39.82 19.74
CA HIS A 60 28.50 40.10 19.79
C HIS A 60 27.74 39.59 18.56
N GLU A 61 28.33 39.70 17.37
CA GLU A 61 27.75 39.15 16.14
C GLU A 61 27.69 37.61 16.18
N LYS A 62 28.78 36.95 16.60
CA LYS A 62 28.80 35.49 16.80
C LYS A 62 27.74 35.04 17.81
N LEU A 63 27.56 35.78 18.90
CA LEU A 63 26.55 35.46 19.91
C LEU A 63 25.13 35.54 19.34
N LYS A 64 24.81 36.57 18.55
CA LYS A 64 23.51 36.70 17.88
C LYS A 64 23.23 35.55 16.92
N ASN A 65 24.23 35.14 16.14
CA ASN A 65 24.10 34.02 15.21
C ASN A 65 23.85 32.70 15.97
N LEU A 66 24.60 32.44 17.04
CA LEU A 66 24.38 31.26 17.89
C LEU A 66 22.99 31.23 18.53
N GLN A 67 22.48 32.40 18.96
CA GLN A 67 21.12 32.52 19.49
C GLN A 67 20.06 32.21 18.42
N THR A 68 20.27 32.69 17.20
CA THR A 68 19.37 32.44 16.06
C THR A 68 19.35 30.96 15.68
N ASP A 69 20.53 30.33 15.62
CA ASP A 69 20.66 28.88 15.37
C ASP A 69 19.98 28.03 16.46
N ALA A 70 20.00 28.49 17.71
CA ALA A 70 19.31 27.82 18.81
C ALA A 70 17.78 27.92 18.65
N ILE A 71 17.26 29.09 18.32
CA ILE A 71 15.82 29.30 18.07
C ILE A 71 15.34 28.44 16.90
N GLN A 72 16.11 28.42 15.80
CA GLN A 72 15.77 27.62 14.63
C GLN A 72 15.79 26.11 14.92
N ARG A 73 16.74 25.64 15.75
CA ARG A 73 16.75 24.25 16.22
C ARG A 73 15.53 23.90 17.06
N ASP A 74 15.12 24.76 17.97
CA ASP A 74 13.92 24.56 18.79
C ASP A 74 12.66 24.48 17.94
N GLU A 75 12.54 25.30 16.90
CA GLU A 75 11.41 25.27 15.97
C GLU A 75 11.38 23.96 15.17
N ILE A 76 12.53 23.51 14.65
CA ILE A 76 12.66 22.23 13.96
C ILE A 76 12.29 21.07 14.89
N GLN A 77 12.73 21.11 16.16
CA GLN A 77 12.41 20.06 17.13
C GLN A 77 10.90 19.96 17.37
N ARG A 78 10.20 21.10 17.51
CA ARG A 78 8.74 21.12 17.64
C ARG A 78 8.02 20.51 16.44
N LEU A 79 8.52 20.77 15.22
CA LEU A 79 7.96 20.18 14.01
C LEU A 79 8.17 18.66 13.95
N ILE A 80 9.34 18.19 14.37
CA ILE A 80 9.64 16.75 14.47
C ILE A 80 8.72 16.10 15.50
N ASP A 81 8.54 16.70 16.68
CA ASP A 81 7.70 16.17 17.74
C ASP A 81 6.23 16.06 17.28
N ASN A 82 5.72 17.07 16.58
CA ASN A 82 4.36 17.05 16.03
C ASN A 82 4.20 15.96 14.96
N LYS A 83 5.14 15.84 14.01
CA LYS A 83 5.10 14.75 13.02
C LYS A 83 5.18 13.37 13.65
N THR A 84 5.96 13.24 14.72
CA THR A 84 6.11 11.98 15.45
C THR A 84 4.79 11.62 16.15
N LYS A 85 4.11 12.61 16.77
CA LYS A 85 2.77 12.42 17.34
C LYS A 85 1.75 12.00 16.28
N ASP A 86 1.74 12.64 15.12
CA ASP A 86 0.84 12.27 14.02
C ASP A 86 1.07 10.84 13.52
N ALA A 87 2.34 10.42 13.42
CA ALA A 87 2.71 9.06 13.02
C ALA A 87 2.30 8.02 14.07
N ILE A 88 2.52 8.30 15.36
CA ILE A 88 2.08 7.44 16.48
C ILE A 88 0.57 7.31 16.48
N GLN A 89 -0.16 8.43 16.32
CA GLN A 89 -1.62 8.42 16.30
C GLN A 89 -2.16 7.62 15.11
N LYS A 90 -1.52 7.71 13.94
CA LYS A 90 -1.86 6.89 12.77
C LYS A 90 -1.61 5.39 13.02
N ASP A 91 -0.47 5.04 13.61
CA ASP A 91 -0.14 3.65 13.96
C ASP A 91 -1.14 3.08 14.97
N GLU A 92 -1.54 3.86 15.97
CA GLU A 92 -2.53 3.44 16.97
C GLU A 92 -3.92 3.24 16.35
N ILE A 93 -4.37 4.16 15.49
CA ILE A 93 -5.62 4.01 14.73
C ILE A 93 -5.58 2.76 13.85
N GLN A 94 -4.45 2.49 13.19
CA GLN A 94 -4.29 1.30 12.36
C GLN A 94 -4.40 0.03 13.21
N ARG A 95 -3.67 -0.06 14.33
CA ARG A 95 -3.74 -1.21 15.24
C ARG A 95 -5.12 -1.42 15.85
N LEU A 96 -5.83 -0.36 16.19
CA LEU A 96 -7.21 -0.44 16.69
C LEU A 96 -8.17 -0.94 15.60
N THR A 97 -7.96 -0.51 14.35
CA THR A 97 -8.74 -0.96 13.20
C THR A 97 -8.45 -2.44 12.92
N ASP A 98 -7.18 -2.85 12.90
CA ASP A 98 -6.75 -4.23 12.69
C ASP A 98 -7.24 -5.15 13.81
N ASN A 99 -7.24 -4.70 15.06
CA ASN A 99 -7.79 -5.46 16.19
C ASN A 99 -9.32 -5.53 16.15
N LYS A 100 -10.00 -4.52 15.59
CA LYS A 100 -11.45 -4.54 15.40
C LYS A 100 -11.88 -5.45 14.24
N THR A 101 -11.03 -5.64 13.22
CA THR A 101 -11.29 -6.53 12.08
C THR A 101 -10.71 -7.94 12.28
N LYS A 102 -9.81 -8.13 13.25
CA LYS A 102 -9.28 -9.45 13.64
C LYS A 102 -10.40 -10.38 14.11
N GLY A 103 -10.72 -11.35 13.25
CA GLY A 103 -11.72 -12.39 13.53
C GLY A 103 -13.12 -12.12 12.96
N PHE A 104 -13.32 -10.97 12.30
CA PHE A 104 -14.54 -10.70 11.54
C PHE A 104 -14.29 -10.95 10.05
N GLY A 105 -15.31 -11.47 9.38
CA GLY A 105 -15.27 -11.76 7.96
C GLY A 105 -15.77 -13.16 7.63
N SER A 106 -16.01 -13.38 6.35
CA SER A 106 -16.44 -14.66 5.79
C SER A 106 -15.63 -14.97 4.55
N THR A 107 -15.62 -16.24 4.15
CA THR A 107 -14.95 -16.68 2.93
C THR A 107 -15.96 -17.09 1.88
N TYR A 108 -15.52 -17.07 0.63
CA TYR A 108 -16.25 -17.64 -0.49
C TYR A 108 -15.25 -18.12 -1.54
N VAL A 109 -15.69 -19.06 -2.38
CA VAL A 109 -14.91 -19.52 -3.53
C VAL A 109 -15.36 -18.73 -4.76
N ARG A 110 -14.38 -18.24 -5.52
CA ARG A 110 -14.60 -17.69 -6.85
C ARG A 110 -14.19 -18.73 -7.87
N TRP A 111 -15.16 -19.33 -8.53
CA TRP A 111 -14.94 -20.36 -9.53
C TRP A 111 -14.67 -19.73 -10.91
N GLY A 112 -13.71 -20.29 -11.64
CA GLY A 112 -13.29 -19.80 -12.94
C GLY A 112 -12.35 -18.59 -12.89
N ARG A 113 -11.76 -18.25 -11.74
CA ARG A 113 -10.81 -17.12 -11.62
C ARG A 113 -9.72 -17.45 -10.61
N THR A 114 -8.53 -16.90 -10.82
CA THR A 114 -7.39 -17.05 -9.90
C THR A 114 -7.17 -15.86 -8.96
N ILE A 115 -7.97 -14.81 -9.10
CA ILE A 115 -7.87 -13.56 -8.32
C ILE A 115 -9.19 -13.19 -7.64
N CYS A 116 -9.11 -12.54 -6.48
CA CYS A 116 -10.30 -12.00 -5.81
C CYS A 116 -10.75 -10.65 -6.40
N PRO A 117 -12.04 -10.31 -6.32
CA PRO A 117 -12.55 -9.00 -6.73
C PRO A 117 -11.92 -7.84 -5.94
N GLY A 118 -11.63 -6.71 -6.61
CA GLY A 118 -11.03 -5.52 -5.99
C GLY A 118 -11.94 -4.69 -5.08
N ASN A 119 -13.00 -5.29 -4.54
CA ASN A 119 -14.08 -4.65 -3.76
C ASN A 119 -13.90 -4.76 -2.23
N GLY A 120 -12.65 -4.93 -1.78
CA GLY A 120 -12.31 -5.16 -0.37
C GLY A 120 -12.28 -6.63 0.05
N SER A 121 -12.21 -7.55 -0.91
CA SER A 121 -11.89 -8.96 -0.65
C SER A 121 -10.40 -9.24 -0.88
N GLU A 122 -9.85 -10.13 -0.07
CA GLU A 122 -8.43 -10.51 -0.06
C GLU A 122 -8.28 -11.97 -0.49
N LEU A 123 -7.24 -12.26 -1.27
CA LEU A 123 -6.90 -13.62 -1.68
C LEU A 123 -6.39 -14.43 -0.48
N VAL A 124 -7.02 -15.57 -0.20
CA VAL A 124 -6.52 -16.55 0.77
C VAL A 124 -5.57 -17.52 0.07
N TYR A 125 -6.04 -18.16 -1.00
CA TYR A 125 -5.22 -18.98 -1.90
C TYR A 125 -5.92 -19.12 -3.26
N LYS A 126 -5.14 -19.53 -4.28
CA LYS A 126 -5.62 -19.91 -5.61
C LYS A 126 -5.32 -21.38 -5.88
N GLY A 127 -6.01 -21.93 -6.87
CA GLY A 127 -6.12 -23.36 -7.02
C GLY A 127 -6.75 -23.84 -8.31
N PHE A 128 -6.95 -25.15 -8.34
CA PHE A 128 -7.65 -25.87 -9.39
C PHE A 128 -8.98 -26.35 -8.84
N ALA A 129 -10.05 -26.15 -9.60
CA ALA A 129 -11.32 -26.77 -9.25
C ALA A 129 -11.20 -28.29 -9.44
N GLY A 130 -11.80 -29.03 -8.52
CA GLY A 130 -11.83 -30.48 -8.58
C GLY A 130 -13.04 -31.06 -7.89
N GLY A 131 -13.24 -32.36 -8.05
CA GLY A 131 -14.38 -33.06 -7.50
C GLY A 131 -14.34 -34.54 -7.86
N SER A 132 -15.48 -35.20 -7.70
CA SER A 132 -15.60 -36.63 -8.01
C SER A 132 -15.73 -36.90 -9.50
N PHE A 133 -15.30 -38.09 -9.93
CA PHE A 133 -15.52 -38.56 -11.30
C PHE A 133 -17.01 -38.62 -11.61
N VAL A 134 -17.37 -38.24 -12.83
CA VAL A 134 -18.78 -38.15 -13.25
C VAL A 134 -19.58 -39.44 -13.11
N SER A 135 -18.95 -40.62 -13.18
CA SER A 135 -19.67 -41.90 -13.07
C SER A 135 -19.65 -42.55 -11.68
N HIS A 136 -18.93 -41.97 -10.71
CA HIS A 136 -18.76 -42.54 -9.38
C HIS A 136 -19.88 -42.13 -8.41
N SER A 137 -20.99 -42.87 -8.42
CA SER A 137 -22.18 -42.56 -7.60
C SER A 137 -21.97 -42.64 -6.08
N GLY A 138 -20.90 -43.29 -5.61
CA GLY A 138 -20.55 -43.38 -4.19
C GLY A 138 -19.61 -42.26 -3.70
N SER A 139 -19.17 -41.36 -4.59
CA SER A 139 -18.22 -40.28 -4.26
C SER A 139 -18.92 -38.99 -3.82
N ALA A 140 -18.15 -38.00 -3.36
CA ALA A 140 -18.68 -36.74 -2.85
C ALA A 140 -19.28 -35.86 -3.97
N ALA A 141 -20.35 -35.13 -3.67
CA ALA A 141 -20.96 -34.20 -4.63
C ALA A 141 -20.31 -32.80 -4.64
N ASP A 142 -19.49 -32.49 -3.62
CA ASP A 142 -18.92 -31.17 -3.44
C ASP A 142 -17.84 -30.86 -4.48
N PHE A 143 -17.84 -29.62 -4.96
CA PHE A 143 -16.70 -29.02 -5.62
C PHE A 143 -15.64 -28.64 -4.58
N LEU A 144 -14.38 -28.88 -4.91
CA LEU A 144 -13.22 -28.53 -4.11
C LEU A 144 -12.37 -27.50 -4.85
N CYS A 145 -11.93 -26.46 -4.14
CA CYS A 145 -10.89 -25.58 -4.66
C CYS A 145 -9.54 -26.09 -4.13
N MET A 146 -8.83 -26.86 -4.95
CA MET A 146 -7.59 -27.52 -4.57
C MET A 146 -6.44 -26.52 -4.67
N THR A 147 -5.69 -26.30 -3.58
CA THR A 147 -4.55 -25.37 -3.58
C THR A 147 -3.47 -25.76 -4.60
N GLU A 148 -2.81 -24.77 -5.20
CA GLU A 148 -1.62 -24.98 -6.04
C GLU A 148 -0.39 -25.45 -5.21
N GLU A 149 -0.45 -25.33 -3.88
CA GLU A 149 0.65 -25.62 -2.95
C GLU A 149 0.29 -26.77 -1.98
N PRO A 150 0.13 -28.02 -2.45
CA PRO A 150 -0.25 -29.14 -1.58
C PRO A 150 0.87 -29.54 -0.62
N ILE A 151 0.52 -29.84 0.63
CA ILE A 151 1.42 -30.40 1.64
C ILE A 151 1.03 -31.86 1.89
N TRP A 152 1.97 -32.77 1.71
CA TRP A 152 1.73 -34.22 1.84
C TRP A 152 1.98 -34.72 3.25
N GLY A 153 1.05 -35.54 3.76
CA GLY A 153 1.20 -36.27 5.01
C GLY A 153 2.04 -37.54 4.88
N LYS A 154 1.87 -38.48 5.81
CA LYS A 154 2.51 -39.80 5.71
C LYS A 154 1.95 -40.57 4.52
N SER A 155 2.82 -41.00 3.62
CA SER A 155 2.44 -41.91 2.53
C SER A 155 2.16 -43.29 3.10
N VAL A 156 0.96 -43.81 2.85
CA VAL A 156 0.58 -45.19 3.18
C VAL A 156 0.45 -45.93 1.85
N GLY A 157 1.39 -46.81 1.54
CA GLY A 157 1.35 -47.60 0.31
C GLY A 157 0.26 -48.67 0.36
N GLY A 158 -0.36 -48.95 -0.80
CA GLY A 158 -1.27 -50.08 -0.99
C GLY A 158 -2.43 -49.81 -1.95
N SER A 159 -2.98 -50.87 -2.55
CA SER A 159 -4.24 -50.85 -3.31
C SER A 159 -5.39 -51.04 -2.32
N ASN A 160 -5.68 -49.99 -1.54
CA ASN A 160 -6.81 -49.98 -0.62
C ASN A 160 -8.01 -49.30 -1.30
N PRO A 161 -9.26 -49.69 -0.98
CA PRO A 161 -10.43 -48.93 -1.37
C PRO A 161 -10.25 -47.47 -0.93
N THR A 162 -10.21 -46.54 -1.89
CA THR A 162 -9.85 -45.13 -1.66
C THR A 162 -10.82 -44.22 -2.40
N GLY A 163 -11.05 -43.01 -1.88
CA GLY A 163 -11.77 -41.96 -2.59
C GLY A 163 -10.86 -41.23 -3.57
N TYR A 164 -11.42 -40.77 -4.69
CA TYR A 164 -10.68 -40.09 -5.74
C TYR A 164 -11.14 -38.64 -5.88
N VAL A 165 -10.21 -37.76 -6.23
CA VAL A 165 -10.48 -36.37 -6.62
C VAL A 165 -9.87 -36.17 -8.00
N TYR A 166 -10.66 -35.60 -8.91
CA TYR A 166 -10.32 -35.32 -10.30
C TYR A 166 -10.31 -33.81 -10.51
N GLY A 167 -9.52 -33.33 -11.48
CA GLY A 167 -9.60 -31.95 -11.96
C GLY A 167 -10.95 -31.69 -12.61
N ALA A 168 -11.40 -30.44 -12.52
CA ALA A 168 -12.63 -30.00 -13.14
C ALA A 168 -12.38 -29.34 -14.49
N GLU A 169 -13.16 -29.71 -15.50
CA GLU A 169 -13.15 -29.12 -16.83
C GLU A 169 -14.47 -28.39 -17.06
N TYR A 170 -14.41 -27.29 -17.81
CA TYR A 170 -15.62 -26.78 -18.45
C TYR A 170 -16.18 -27.84 -19.39
N GLU A 171 -17.48 -27.81 -19.64
CA GLU A 171 -18.11 -28.65 -20.65
C GLU A 171 -19.19 -27.83 -21.38
N LEU A 172 -18.72 -27.04 -22.33
CA LEU A 172 -19.48 -25.93 -22.94
C LEU A 172 -19.90 -26.26 -24.38
N TYR A 173 -20.74 -27.29 -24.55
CA TYR A 173 -21.28 -27.66 -25.86
C TYR A 173 -21.96 -26.50 -26.60
N THR A 174 -21.76 -26.47 -27.93
CA THR A 174 -22.18 -25.38 -28.82
C THR A 174 -23.69 -25.10 -28.72
N GLY A 175 -24.06 -23.86 -28.42
CA GLY A 175 -25.45 -23.39 -28.34
C GLY A 175 -25.89 -22.92 -26.96
N SER A 176 -25.19 -23.32 -25.89
CA SER A 176 -25.47 -22.88 -24.52
C SER A 176 -24.25 -22.28 -23.81
N ASN A 177 -23.11 -22.12 -24.49
CA ASN A 177 -21.92 -21.50 -23.93
C ASN A 177 -22.14 -19.99 -23.71
N PRO A 178 -22.15 -19.51 -22.45
CA PRO A 178 -22.34 -18.11 -22.13
C PRO A 178 -21.01 -17.34 -22.03
N PHE A 179 -19.88 -18.02 -22.20
CA PHE A 179 -18.53 -17.50 -22.05
C PHE A 179 -17.85 -17.30 -23.40
N SER A 180 -17.05 -16.24 -23.51
CA SER A 180 -16.30 -15.91 -24.73
C SER A 180 -14.79 -16.18 -24.63
N THR A 181 -14.30 -16.52 -23.44
CA THR A 181 -12.86 -16.55 -23.12
C THR A 181 -12.30 -17.93 -22.84
N VAL A 182 -13.14 -18.94 -22.69
CA VAL A 182 -12.76 -20.33 -22.38
C VAL A 182 -13.31 -21.29 -23.42
N SER A 183 -12.57 -22.36 -23.66
CA SER A 183 -12.91 -23.43 -24.59
C SER A 183 -13.77 -24.50 -23.93
N ILE A 184 -14.24 -25.47 -24.72
CA ILE A 184 -15.18 -26.49 -24.27
C ILE A 184 -14.61 -27.33 -23.12
N GLU A 185 -13.33 -27.72 -23.19
CA GLU A 185 -12.68 -28.71 -22.33
C GLU A 185 -11.57 -28.09 -21.45
N ASP A 186 -11.56 -26.76 -21.29
CA ASP A 186 -10.51 -26.10 -20.51
C ASP A 186 -10.65 -26.43 -19.01
N ASP A 187 -9.53 -26.74 -18.33
CA ASP A 187 -9.52 -26.89 -16.88
C ASP A 187 -9.94 -25.59 -16.15
N VAL A 188 -10.73 -25.77 -15.10
CA VAL A 188 -11.36 -24.69 -14.34
C VAL A 188 -10.46 -24.26 -13.17
N PRO A 189 -9.94 -23.01 -13.15
CA PRO A 189 -9.25 -22.48 -11.99
C PRO A 189 -10.23 -22.04 -10.90
N CYS A 190 -9.73 -21.84 -9.68
CA CYS A 190 -10.49 -21.27 -8.59
C CYS A 190 -9.60 -20.44 -7.66
N CYS A 191 -10.23 -19.60 -6.86
CA CYS A 191 -9.58 -18.99 -5.70
C CYS A 191 -10.53 -18.85 -4.52
N VAL A 192 -9.98 -18.90 -3.32
CA VAL A 192 -10.71 -18.62 -2.07
C VAL A 192 -10.43 -17.20 -1.66
N CYS A 193 -11.50 -16.44 -1.48
CA CYS A 193 -11.48 -15.04 -1.10
C CYS A 193 -12.01 -14.87 0.31
N LYS A 194 -11.42 -13.94 1.06
CA LYS A 194 -11.89 -13.49 2.36
C LYS A 194 -12.41 -12.07 2.23
N THR A 195 -13.60 -11.81 2.74
CA THR A 195 -14.17 -10.46 2.83
C THR A 195 -14.31 -10.06 4.30
N LEU A 196 -14.20 -8.77 4.60
CA LEU A 196 -14.41 -8.24 5.96
C LEU A 196 -15.89 -8.34 6.40
N ARG A 197 -16.79 -8.60 5.45
CA ARG A 197 -18.21 -8.82 5.66
C ARG A 197 -18.47 -10.19 6.27
N THR A 198 -19.36 -10.26 7.26
CA THR A 198 -19.55 -11.42 8.12
C THR A 198 -20.35 -12.56 7.49
N SER A 199 -21.05 -12.30 6.40
CA SER A 199 -21.83 -13.30 5.69
C SER A 199 -21.61 -13.22 4.20
N THR A 200 -21.53 -14.38 3.56
CA THR A 200 -21.51 -14.56 2.11
C THR A 200 -22.65 -15.49 1.70
N LEU A 201 -23.23 -15.27 0.53
CA LEU A 201 -24.21 -16.18 -0.05
C LEU A 201 -24.19 -16.13 -1.58
N MET A 202 -24.61 -17.23 -2.20
CA MET A 202 -24.90 -17.32 -3.62
C MET A 202 -26.40 -17.10 -3.85
N ILE A 203 -26.77 -16.26 -4.81
CA ILE A 203 -28.15 -16.11 -5.29
C ILE A 203 -28.24 -16.66 -6.71
N PRO A 204 -28.85 -17.84 -6.94
CA PRO A 204 -29.10 -18.34 -8.29
C PRO A 204 -30.24 -17.55 -8.96
N GLY A 205 -30.18 -17.41 -10.28
CA GLY A 205 -31.15 -16.69 -11.11
C GLY A 205 -31.05 -15.16 -11.06
N ARG A 206 -29.94 -14.60 -10.55
CA ARG A 206 -29.71 -13.15 -10.50
C ARG A 206 -28.31 -12.80 -10.96
N THR A 207 -28.14 -11.57 -11.45
CA THR A 207 -26.84 -10.95 -11.72
C THR A 207 -26.52 -9.81 -10.75
N GLU A 208 -27.43 -9.52 -9.83
CA GLU A 208 -27.34 -8.41 -8.89
C GLU A 208 -27.80 -8.83 -7.49
N CYS A 209 -27.08 -8.32 -6.50
CA CYS A 209 -27.43 -8.50 -5.09
C CYS A 209 -28.67 -7.70 -4.70
N TYR A 210 -29.37 -8.13 -3.65
CA TYR A 210 -30.46 -7.34 -3.07
C TYR A 210 -29.93 -6.07 -2.39
N PRO A 211 -30.77 -5.03 -2.22
CA PRO A 211 -30.37 -3.81 -1.51
C PRO A 211 -29.75 -4.09 -0.14
N GLY A 212 -28.63 -3.42 0.15
CA GLY A 212 -27.87 -3.60 1.40
C GLY A 212 -26.93 -4.81 1.43
N TRP A 213 -26.80 -5.54 0.33
CA TRP A 213 -25.73 -6.52 0.11
C TRP A 213 -24.70 -5.96 -0.88
N THR A 214 -23.44 -6.32 -0.70
CA THR A 214 -22.38 -5.98 -1.65
C THR A 214 -22.13 -7.13 -2.60
N MET A 215 -22.02 -6.83 -3.90
CA MET A 215 -21.63 -7.81 -4.91
C MET A 215 -20.15 -8.14 -4.79
N GLU A 216 -19.85 -9.44 -4.72
CA GLU A 216 -18.52 -9.99 -4.85
C GLU A 216 -18.19 -10.27 -6.32
N TYR A 217 -19.00 -11.11 -6.97
CA TYR A 217 -18.95 -11.30 -8.42
C TYR A 217 -20.29 -11.85 -8.94
N THR A 218 -20.48 -11.78 -10.25
CA THR A 218 -21.64 -12.33 -10.96
C THR A 218 -21.18 -13.30 -12.04
N GLY A 219 -22.06 -14.21 -12.45
CA GLY A 219 -21.75 -15.19 -13.47
C GLY A 219 -22.91 -16.11 -13.79
N TYR A 220 -22.58 -17.37 -14.13
CA TYR A 220 -23.54 -18.38 -14.53
C TYR A 220 -23.55 -19.56 -13.58
N LEU A 221 -24.74 -20.07 -13.31
CA LEU A 221 -24.93 -21.24 -12.46
C LEU A 221 -24.51 -22.48 -13.24
N MET A 222 -23.61 -23.26 -12.66
CA MET A 222 -23.07 -24.47 -13.29
C MET A 222 -23.10 -25.65 -12.31
N SER A 223 -23.18 -26.85 -12.86
CA SER A 223 -23.13 -28.13 -12.14
C SER A 223 -22.70 -29.23 -13.11
N GLY A 224 -22.63 -30.48 -12.66
CA GLY A 224 -22.52 -31.65 -13.53
C GLY A 224 -23.76 -31.88 -14.40
N TYR A 225 -23.60 -32.73 -15.42
CA TYR A 225 -24.68 -33.13 -16.32
C TYR A 225 -25.70 -34.03 -15.63
N TYR A 226 -26.99 -33.75 -15.84
CA TYR A 226 -28.09 -34.48 -15.20
C TYR A 226 -28.14 -35.98 -15.56
N GLY A 227 -27.51 -36.39 -16.66
CA GLY A 227 -27.44 -37.80 -17.08
C GLY A 227 -26.28 -38.59 -16.46
N HIS A 228 -25.37 -37.94 -15.73
CA HIS A 228 -24.28 -38.62 -15.04
C HIS A 228 -24.76 -39.27 -13.73
N SER A 229 -24.14 -40.38 -13.35
CA SER A 229 -24.48 -41.10 -12.11
C SER A 229 -23.88 -40.48 -10.86
N GLY A 230 -22.79 -39.70 -11.00
CA GLY A 230 -22.21 -38.89 -9.94
C GLY A 230 -22.97 -37.57 -9.77
N ALA A 231 -23.40 -37.28 -8.55
CA ALA A 231 -24.02 -36.01 -8.21
C ALA A 231 -22.96 -34.90 -8.08
N THR A 232 -23.40 -33.66 -8.27
CA THR A 232 -22.57 -32.46 -8.10
C THR A 232 -23.37 -31.35 -7.44
N ASN A 233 -22.70 -30.43 -6.76
CA ASN A 233 -23.34 -29.22 -6.26
C ASN A 233 -23.52 -28.17 -7.37
N TYR A 234 -24.38 -27.19 -7.11
CA TYR A 234 -24.45 -25.98 -7.92
C TYR A 234 -23.37 -24.98 -7.48
N VAL A 235 -22.61 -24.46 -8.43
CA VAL A 235 -21.60 -23.41 -8.20
C VAL A 235 -21.85 -22.21 -9.11
N CYS A 236 -21.40 -21.04 -8.66
CA CYS A 236 -21.43 -19.82 -9.46
C CYS A 236 -20.07 -19.63 -10.13
N VAL A 237 -20.00 -19.80 -11.45
CA VAL A 237 -18.76 -19.57 -12.22
C VAL A 237 -18.76 -18.13 -12.71
N ASP A 238 -17.65 -17.42 -12.51
CA ASP A 238 -17.49 -16.01 -12.88
C ASP A 238 -17.89 -15.75 -14.34
N ALA A 239 -18.55 -14.62 -14.60
CA ALA A 239 -19.00 -14.25 -15.96
C ALA A 239 -17.85 -14.13 -16.97
N ASN A 240 -16.62 -13.91 -16.49
CA ASN A 240 -15.42 -13.78 -17.32
C ASN A 240 -14.40 -14.83 -16.87
N PRO A 241 -14.63 -16.12 -17.12
CA PRO A 241 -13.77 -17.16 -16.60
C PRO A 241 -12.39 -17.15 -17.28
N GLU A 242 -11.42 -17.64 -16.53
CA GLU A 242 -10.07 -18.02 -16.93
C GLU A 242 -10.03 -19.54 -17.13
N ALA A 243 -9.05 -19.99 -17.91
CA ALA A 243 -8.68 -21.39 -18.07
C ALA A 243 -7.26 -21.60 -17.51
N ARG A 244 -6.94 -22.81 -17.06
CA ARG A 244 -5.55 -23.16 -16.76
C ARG A 244 -4.73 -23.08 -18.07
N HIS A 245 -3.46 -22.69 -17.96
CA HIS A 245 -2.59 -22.68 -19.13
C HIS A 245 -2.38 -24.11 -19.66
N GLU A 246 -2.51 -24.30 -20.98
CA GLU A 246 -2.30 -25.59 -21.67
C GLU A 246 -3.15 -26.73 -21.09
N SER A 247 -4.46 -26.51 -21.01
CA SER A 247 -5.41 -27.46 -20.41
C SER A 247 -6.59 -27.82 -21.30
N SER A 248 -6.42 -27.80 -22.61
CA SER A 248 -7.52 -27.97 -23.57
C SER A 248 -7.76 -29.43 -23.98
N ALA A 249 -7.47 -30.37 -23.09
CA ALA A 249 -7.57 -31.80 -23.40
C ALA A 249 -8.75 -32.38 -22.62
N SER A 250 -9.66 -33.08 -23.31
CA SER A 250 -10.73 -33.87 -22.68
C SER A 250 -10.14 -34.99 -21.81
N LEU A 251 -10.19 -34.84 -20.49
CA LEU A 251 -9.83 -35.87 -19.52
C LEU A 251 -11.06 -36.43 -18.79
N ASP A 252 -12.23 -35.81 -18.99
CA ASP A 252 -13.56 -36.23 -18.55
C ASP A 252 -13.64 -36.54 -17.04
N GLY A 253 -12.87 -35.80 -16.25
CA GLY A 253 -12.71 -36.03 -14.81
C GLY A 253 -13.95 -35.60 -14.03
N HIS A 254 -13.91 -34.37 -13.54
CA HIS A 254 -15.05 -33.68 -12.99
C HIS A 254 -15.51 -32.63 -14.01
N LEU A 255 -16.81 -32.51 -14.29
CA LEU A 255 -17.28 -31.70 -15.42
C LEU A 255 -18.27 -30.63 -15.01
N LEU A 256 -18.13 -29.42 -15.58
CA LEU A 256 -18.98 -28.25 -15.37
C LEU A 256 -19.82 -27.92 -16.61
N TYR A 257 -21.10 -28.18 -16.49
CA TYR A 257 -22.14 -27.84 -17.46
C TYR A 257 -22.94 -26.62 -16.99
N VAL A 258 -23.41 -25.83 -17.94
CA VAL A 258 -24.36 -24.75 -17.64
C VAL A 258 -25.70 -25.30 -17.20
N VAL A 259 -26.33 -24.63 -16.22
CA VAL A 259 -27.63 -25.02 -15.69
C VAL A 259 -28.72 -24.25 -16.41
N GLN A 260 -29.69 -24.96 -16.97
CA GLN A 260 -30.88 -24.39 -17.60
C GLN A 260 -32.09 -24.49 -16.67
N ALA A 261 -32.98 -23.50 -16.77
CA ALA A 261 -34.27 -23.56 -16.10
C ALA A 261 -35.20 -24.57 -16.80
N VAL A 262 -35.84 -25.43 -16.01
CA VAL A 262 -36.89 -26.35 -16.48
C VAL A 262 -38.19 -25.98 -15.79
N CYS A 263 -39.19 -25.60 -16.57
CA CYS A 263 -40.50 -25.20 -16.10
C CYS A 263 -41.29 -26.39 -15.56
N GLY A 264 -42.19 -26.09 -14.62
CA GLY A 264 -43.03 -27.08 -13.95
C GLY A 264 -43.27 -26.61 -12.52
N SER A 265 -42.67 -27.28 -11.55
CA SER A 265 -42.62 -26.77 -10.18
C SER A 265 -41.80 -25.49 -10.07
N LEU A 266 -40.85 -25.26 -10.98
CA LEU A 266 -40.23 -23.95 -11.19
C LEU A 266 -41.19 -23.08 -12.02
N PRO A 267 -41.69 -21.95 -11.48
CA PRO A 267 -42.68 -21.13 -12.19
C PRO A 267 -42.12 -20.44 -13.43
N CYS A 268 -42.86 -20.52 -14.54
CA CYS A 268 -42.56 -19.82 -15.78
C CYS A 268 -43.81 -19.06 -16.26
N PRO A 269 -43.89 -17.72 -16.07
CA PRO A 269 -42.90 -16.80 -15.49
C PRO A 269 -42.71 -16.91 -13.95
N PRO A 270 -41.61 -16.37 -13.37
CA PRO A 270 -40.62 -15.46 -13.98
C PRO A 270 -39.44 -16.14 -14.70
N TYR A 271 -39.27 -17.47 -14.55
CA TYR A 271 -38.25 -18.20 -15.30
C TYR A 271 -38.71 -18.46 -16.74
N VAL A 272 -37.77 -18.87 -17.58
CA VAL A 272 -38.00 -19.18 -19.00
C VAL A 272 -37.42 -20.55 -19.28
N GLU A 273 -38.23 -21.45 -19.84
CA GLU A 273 -37.83 -22.81 -20.24
C GLU A 273 -36.53 -22.80 -21.06
N GLY A 274 -35.61 -23.70 -20.71
CA GLY A 274 -34.34 -23.89 -21.42
C GLY A 274 -33.33 -22.75 -21.28
N ARG A 275 -33.65 -21.69 -20.51
CA ARG A 275 -32.76 -20.54 -20.36
C ARG A 275 -31.67 -20.83 -19.32
N VAL A 276 -30.42 -20.56 -19.67
CA VAL A 276 -29.28 -20.65 -18.76
C VAL A 276 -29.48 -19.72 -17.56
N LEU A 277 -29.29 -20.26 -16.36
CA LEU A 277 -29.43 -19.52 -15.10
C LEU A 277 -28.15 -18.74 -14.79
N THR A 278 -28.31 -17.46 -14.44
CA THR A 278 -27.23 -16.64 -13.90
C THR A 278 -27.07 -16.87 -12.40
N CYS A 279 -26.03 -16.32 -11.81
CA CYS A 279 -25.84 -16.31 -10.37
C CYS A 279 -25.02 -15.09 -9.94
N VAL A 280 -25.13 -14.74 -8.66
CA VAL A 280 -24.31 -13.68 -8.04
C VAL A 280 -23.88 -14.11 -6.65
N ILE A 281 -22.63 -13.85 -6.31
CA ILE A 281 -22.12 -13.97 -4.95
C ILE A 281 -22.18 -12.60 -4.28
N CYS A 282 -22.78 -12.58 -3.10
CA CYS A 282 -23.04 -11.37 -2.33
C CYS A 282 -22.49 -11.51 -0.91
N SER A 283 -22.13 -10.40 -0.28
CA SER A 283 -21.67 -10.36 1.10
C SER A 283 -22.27 -9.22 1.92
N LYS A 284 -22.30 -9.38 3.24
CA LYS A 284 -22.88 -8.43 4.21
C LYS A 284 -22.14 -8.34 5.55
#